data_AF-A0A2M7KTA8-F1
#
_entry.id   AF-A0A2M7KTA8-F1
#
_cell.length_a   1.000
_cell.length_b   1.000
_cell.length_c   1.000
_cell.angle_alpha   90.00
_cell.angle_beta   90.00
_cell.angle_gamma   90.00
#
_symmetry.space_group_name_H-M   'P 1'
#
loop_
_entity.id
_entity.type
_entity.pdbx_description
1 polymer ?
#
loop_
_entity_poly.entity_id
_entity_poly.type
_entity_poly.pdbx_seq_one_letter_code
_entity_poly.pdbx_strand_id
1 'polypeptide(L)'
;MRKAMWALILGGIPLWVWCSGCGGGGGTGGATGPAIVDLGTEPGAGEVIRTLDGRLVSATGAPIANATVGLPSRTRQGGVLTDANGRFLVAIRVLPTLATITLEIRLPYGTTTQSVIDLPTGQSTVRPVVLAANGAKPDPANAAPTIAAGHVTPQVVDVSGAVVGLSATVADAEHNPLTVVALVVDGDRVTPALLHPSAGAAYQQTLAIEANLGASENDRTVKVWFCATDAPEGSCRSVTFGPVDLLVKGMLTPPNLPSGLD
;
A
#
# COMPACT_ATOMS: atom_id res chain seq x y z
N MET A 1 46.50 -18.75 70.32
CA MET A 1 46.52 -20.21 70.08
C MET A 1 45.81 -20.52 68.77
N ARG A 2 46.54 -21.16 67.84
CA ARG A 2 46.16 -22.08 66.74
C ARG A 2 44.82 -21.85 65.98
N LYS A 3 44.87 -21.48 64.68
CA LYS A 3 44.80 -22.31 63.44
C LYS A 3 43.36 -22.33 62.84
N ALA A 4 43.12 -21.79 61.63
CA ALA A 4 43.13 -22.48 60.32
C ALA A 4 42.04 -23.60 60.26
N MET A 5 41.19 -23.82 59.23
CA MET A 5 41.20 -23.56 57.78
C MET A 5 39.88 -24.15 57.17
N TRP A 6 39.37 -23.57 56.06
CA TRP A 6 38.77 -24.22 54.85
C TRP A 6 37.32 -24.76 54.91
N ALA A 7 36.49 -24.84 53.87
CA ALA A 7 36.45 -24.40 52.45
C ALA A 7 35.00 -24.67 51.92
N LEU A 8 34.43 -23.79 51.08
CA LEU A 8 34.04 -23.99 49.65
C LEU A 8 33.00 -25.14 49.40
N ILE A 9 31.82 -24.93 48.77
CA ILE A 9 31.61 -24.93 47.30
C ILE A 9 30.12 -24.71 46.89
N LEU A 10 29.95 -23.79 45.92
CA LEU A 10 29.08 -23.70 44.71
C LEU A 10 27.53 -23.67 44.69
N GLY A 11 27.07 -22.69 43.91
CA GLY A 11 25.88 -22.68 43.04
C GLY A 11 25.09 -21.38 43.18
N GLY A 12 25.07 -20.40 42.26
CA GLY A 12 25.51 -20.28 40.88
C GLY A 12 24.66 -19.14 40.27
N ILE A 13 25.18 -17.92 40.24
CA ILE A 13 24.57 -16.78 39.52
C ILE A 13 25.68 -16.17 38.66
N PRO A 14 25.60 -16.24 37.32
CA PRO A 14 26.52 -15.48 36.50
C PRO A 14 26.04 -14.03 36.43
N LEU A 15 26.81 -13.18 37.10
CA LEU A 15 27.11 -11.81 36.69
C LEU A 15 27.74 -11.85 35.29
N TRP A 16 27.36 -10.96 34.38
CA TRP A 16 28.33 -10.13 33.64
C TRP A 16 27.61 -8.88 33.11
N VAL A 17 28.06 -7.76 33.66
CA VAL A 17 27.90 -6.39 33.19
C VAL A 17 29.02 -6.15 32.17
N TRP A 18 28.74 -5.54 31.01
CA TRP A 18 29.54 -4.39 30.57
C TRP A 18 28.88 -3.57 29.46
N CYS A 19 28.80 -2.26 29.74
CA CYS A 19 28.57 -1.20 28.78
C CYS A 19 29.88 -0.86 28.06
N SER A 20 29.85 -0.68 26.74
CA SER A 20 30.62 0.35 26.03
C SER A 20 30.30 0.31 24.53
N GLY A 21 29.88 1.44 23.97
CA GLY A 21 29.65 1.58 22.52
C GLY A 21 28.94 2.87 22.13
N CYS A 22 29.42 4.02 22.62
CA CYS A 22 29.19 5.30 21.95
C CYS A 22 30.16 5.39 20.76
N GLY A 23 29.65 5.68 19.56
CA GLY A 23 30.48 6.09 18.42
C GLY A 23 30.11 5.47 17.08
N GLY A 24 29.80 6.34 16.10
CA GLY A 24 30.16 6.11 14.70
C GLY A 24 29.04 5.60 13.80
N GLY A 25 28.61 6.47 12.87
CA GLY A 25 27.79 6.09 11.75
C GLY A 25 28.42 4.97 10.91
N GLY A 26 27.55 4.10 10.42
CA GLY A 26 27.84 3.09 9.42
C GLY A 26 26.53 2.71 8.80
N GLY A 27 26.25 3.25 7.61
CA GLY A 27 25.08 2.85 6.83
C GLY A 27 25.10 1.34 6.64
N THR A 28 24.12 0.65 7.18
CA THR A 28 23.86 -0.74 6.81
C THR A 28 23.03 -0.71 5.55
N GLY A 29 23.68 -1.12 4.46
CA GLY A 29 23.11 -1.31 3.14
C GLY A 29 21.84 -2.16 3.15
N GLY A 30 21.09 -1.96 2.08
CA GLY A 30 19.73 -2.43 1.90
C GLY A 30 19.55 -3.92 2.14
N ALA A 31 18.55 -4.24 2.94
CA ALA A 31 17.73 -5.40 2.67
C ALA A 31 16.80 -5.05 1.49
N THR A 32 17.28 -5.21 0.26
CA THR A 32 16.47 -5.12 -0.96
C THR A 32 15.73 -6.43 -1.23
N GLY A 33 15.18 -7.04 -0.17
CA GLY A 33 14.38 -8.26 -0.24
C GLY A 33 13.13 -8.10 0.62
N PRO A 34 12.03 -8.81 0.29
CA PRO A 34 10.83 -8.81 1.12
C PRO A 34 11.19 -9.03 2.59
N ALA A 35 10.75 -8.11 3.45
CA ALA A 35 10.56 -8.47 4.84
C ALA A 35 9.41 -9.48 4.86
N ILE A 36 9.75 -10.77 4.85
CA ILE A 36 8.77 -11.83 5.02
C ILE A 36 8.24 -11.66 6.44
N VAL A 37 7.04 -11.11 6.57
CA VAL A 37 6.24 -11.30 7.78
C VAL A 37 5.80 -12.75 7.74
N ASP A 38 6.68 -13.65 8.19
CA ASP A 38 6.31 -15.06 8.31
C ASP A 38 5.33 -15.18 9.47
N LEU A 39 4.07 -15.40 9.12
CA LEU A 39 2.99 -15.53 10.08
C LEU A 39 3.02 -16.89 10.81
N GLY A 40 4.06 -17.70 10.62
CA GLY A 40 4.45 -18.77 11.55
C GLY A 40 3.96 -20.17 11.19
N THR A 41 4.83 -21.15 11.52
CA THR A 41 4.74 -22.62 11.31
C THR A 41 4.57 -23.06 9.86
N GLU A 42 4.88 -24.30 9.48
CA GLU A 42 4.70 -24.78 8.08
C GLU A 42 3.26 -24.55 7.57
N PRO A 43 3.03 -24.38 6.25
CA PRO A 43 1.68 -24.26 5.70
C PRO A 43 0.78 -25.38 6.22
N GLY A 44 -0.34 -25.01 6.87
CA GLY A 44 -1.38 -25.99 7.13
C GLY A 44 -1.85 -26.60 5.81
N ALA A 45 -2.29 -27.84 5.82
CA ALA A 45 -2.79 -28.49 4.61
C ALA A 45 -3.85 -27.61 3.92
N GLY A 46 -3.54 -27.11 2.72
CA GLY A 46 -4.45 -26.28 1.92
C GLY A 46 -4.23 -24.77 2.00
N GLU A 47 -3.29 -24.26 2.80
CA GLU A 47 -2.94 -22.84 2.80
C GLU A 47 -1.95 -22.47 1.67
N VAL A 48 -2.05 -21.24 1.17
CA VAL A 48 -1.15 -20.70 0.15
C VAL A 48 -0.50 -19.42 0.63
N ILE A 49 0.74 -19.20 0.17
CA ILE A 49 1.43 -17.92 0.37
C ILE A 49 0.99 -16.96 -0.75
N ARG A 50 0.62 -15.76 -0.34
CA ARG A 50 0.38 -14.61 -1.23
C ARG A 50 1.36 -13.51 -0.85
N THR A 51 1.88 -12.81 -1.84
CA THR A 51 2.75 -11.66 -1.63
C THR A 51 2.01 -10.38 -1.97
N LEU A 52 2.01 -9.41 -1.06
CA LEU A 52 1.52 -8.06 -1.30
C LEU A 52 2.73 -7.17 -1.60
N ASP A 53 2.91 -6.82 -2.86
CA ASP A 53 3.92 -5.85 -3.34
C ASP A 53 3.23 -4.51 -3.54
N GLY A 54 2.98 -3.83 -2.43
CA GLY A 54 2.07 -2.70 -2.38
C GLY A 54 2.76 -1.35 -2.22
N ARG A 55 1.98 -0.28 -2.42
CA ARG A 55 2.40 1.10 -2.15
C ARG A 55 1.41 1.78 -1.22
N LEU A 56 1.91 2.48 -0.21
CA LEU A 56 1.14 3.32 0.70
C LEU A 56 1.27 4.80 0.29
N VAL A 57 0.14 5.45 0.06
CA VAL A 57 0.08 6.87 -0.32
C VAL A 57 -0.90 7.66 0.54
N SER A 58 -0.72 8.96 0.63
CA SER A 58 -1.71 9.89 1.17
C SER A 58 -2.82 10.21 0.15
N ALA A 59 -3.85 10.94 0.57
CA ALA A 59 -4.88 11.46 -0.33
C ALA A 59 -4.33 12.39 -1.44
N THR A 60 -3.15 12.98 -1.22
CA THR A 60 -2.45 13.77 -2.24
C THR A 60 -1.55 12.91 -3.13
N GLY A 61 -1.68 11.58 -3.08
CA GLY A 61 -0.85 10.64 -3.84
C GLY A 61 0.62 10.58 -3.40
N ALA A 62 1.01 11.32 -2.35
CA ALA A 62 2.38 11.35 -1.87
C ALA A 62 2.70 10.02 -1.17
N PRO A 63 3.87 9.41 -1.44
CA PRO A 63 4.27 8.18 -0.76
C PRO A 63 4.45 8.43 0.74
N ILE A 64 4.03 7.46 1.55
CA ILE A 64 4.20 7.53 3.01
C ILE A 64 5.31 6.56 3.43
N ALA A 65 6.47 7.12 3.78
CA ALA A 65 7.61 6.38 4.27
C ALA A 65 7.51 6.07 5.78
N ASN A 66 8.24 5.03 6.23
CA ASN A 66 8.36 4.62 7.63
C ASN A 66 7.02 4.30 8.33
N ALA A 67 5.97 3.99 7.57
CA ALA A 67 4.74 3.45 8.12
C ALA A 67 4.92 1.94 8.37
N THR A 68 4.37 1.44 9.47
CA THR A 68 4.37 -0.01 9.75
C THR A 68 3.10 -0.64 9.18
N VAL A 69 3.24 -1.58 8.24
CA VAL A 69 2.14 -2.32 7.61
C VAL A 69 2.13 -3.76 8.13
N GLY A 70 0.98 -4.27 8.55
CA GLY A 70 0.84 -5.65 9.01
C GLY A 70 -0.62 -6.10 9.15
N LEU A 71 -0.85 -7.27 9.73
CA LEU A 71 -2.21 -7.74 10.03
C LEU A 71 -2.68 -7.23 11.40
N PRO A 72 -3.98 -6.88 11.58
CA PRO A 72 -4.51 -6.32 12.83
C PRO A 72 -4.21 -7.15 14.09
N SER A 73 -4.17 -8.48 13.98
CA SER A 73 -3.88 -9.39 15.09
C SER A 73 -2.39 -9.45 15.49
N ARG A 74 -1.48 -8.85 14.70
CA ARG A 74 -0.02 -8.98 14.88
C ARG A 74 0.80 -7.70 14.73
N THR A 75 0.17 -6.56 14.43
CA THR A 75 0.86 -5.25 14.38
C THR A 75 1.49 -4.79 15.69
N ARG A 76 1.24 -5.48 16.81
CA ARG A 76 1.97 -5.26 18.08
C ARG A 76 3.32 -6.01 18.16
N GLN A 77 3.66 -6.91 17.23
CA GLN A 77 4.86 -7.76 17.32
C GLN A 77 5.75 -7.80 16.07
N GLY A 78 5.37 -7.19 14.94
CA GLY A 78 6.22 -7.11 13.76
C GLY A 78 5.41 -6.87 12.48
N GLY A 79 5.57 -5.68 11.90
CA GLY A 79 5.10 -5.35 10.56
C GLY A 79 6.27 -4.95 9.67
N VAL A 80 5.99 -4.67 8.40
CA VAL A 80 6.99 -4.18 7.44
C VAL A 80 6.96 -2.66 7.43
N LEU A 81 8.13 -2.04 7.43
CA LEU A 81 8.24 -0.60 7.22
C LEU A 81 8.14 -0.28 5.73
N THR A 82 7.36 0.74 5.40
CA THR A 82 7.38 1.30 4.04
C THR A 82 8.70 2.00 3.77
N ASP A 83 9.23 1.85 2.56
CA ASP A 83 10.44 2.53 2.12
C ASP A 83 10.18 4.03 1.82
N ALA A 84 11.21 4.73 1.35
CA ALA A 84 11.12 6.16 0.99
C ALA A 84 10.06 6.46 -0.09
N ASN A 85 9.71 5.47 -0.92
CA ASN A 85 8.70 5.55 -1.98
C ASN A 85 7.34 4.98 -1.55
N GLY A 86 7.15 4.75 -0.25
CA GLY A 86 5.93 4.18 0.32
C GLY A 86 5.72 2.70 -0.03
N ARG A 87 6.71 2.02 -0.62
CA ARG A 87 6.57 0.60 -0.98
C ARG A 87 6.70 -0.29 0.23
N PHE A 88 5.91 -1.35 0.24
CA PHE A 88 6.00 -2.42 1.22
C PHE A 88 5.86 -3.77 0.52
N LEU A 89 6.53 -4.78 1.06
CA LEU A 89 6.43 -6.14 0.56
C LEU A 89 6.11 -7.06 1.72
N VAL A 90 4.89 -7.62 1.73
CA VAL A 90 4.37 -8.45 2.83
C VAL A 90 3.96 -9.80 2.27
N ALA A 91 4.57 -10.87 2.75
CA ALA A 91 4.06 -12.22 2.52
C ALA A 91 2.97 -12.53 3.55
N ILE A 92 1.84 -13.05 3.11
CA ILE A 92 0.73 -13.49 3.94
C ILE A 92 0.41 -14.94 3.62
N ARG A 93 -0.07 -15.66 4.63
CA ARG A 93 -0.60 -17.01 4.45
C ARG A 93 -2.11 -16.97 4.61
N VAL A 94 -2.80 -17.51 3.61
CA VAL A 94 -4.27 -17.44 3.52
C VAL A 94 -4.83 -18.71 2.91
N LEU A 95 -6.13 -18.95 3.12
CA LEU A 95 -6.86 -19.96 2.37
C LEU A 95 -6.96 -19.51 0.89
N PRO A 96 -6.90 -20.44 -0.08
CA PRO A 96 -7.08 -20.14 -1.50
C PRO A 96 -8.41 -19.46 -1.83
N THR A 97 -9.42 -19.64 -0.99
CA THR A 97 -10.77 -19.09 -1.12
C THR A 97 -10.96 -17.73 -0.45
N LEU A 98 -9.95 -17.20 0.25
CA LEU A 98 -10.04 -15.91 0.91
C LEU A 98 -10.08 -14.79 -0.15
N ALA A 99 -11.19 -14.04 -0.18
CA ALA A 99 -11.42 -13.01 -1.18
C ALA A 99 -10.82 -11.65 -0.81
N THR A 100 -10.67 -11.34 0.49
CA THR A 100 -10.16 -10.05 0.96
C THR A 100 -9.28 -10.22 2.19
N ILE A 101 -8.42 -9.24 2.43
CA ILE A 101 -7.62 -9.14 3.66
C ILE A 101 -7.61 -7.72 4.21
N THR A 102 -7.66 -7.60 5.53
CA THR A 102 -7.50 -6.33 6.22
C THR A 102 -6.06 -6.15 6.70
N LEU A 103 -5.42 -5.08 6.27
CA LEU A 103 -4.14 -4.60 6.79
C LEU A 103 -4.38 -3.55 7.87
N GLU A 104 -3.60 -3.57 8.94
CA GLU A 104 -3.44 -2.44 9.86
C GLU A 104 -2.15 -1.71 9.52
N ILE A 105 -2.24 -0.39 9.43
CA ILE A 105 -1.15 0.50 9.03
C ILE A 105 -0.97 1.53 10.13
N ARG A 106 0.21 1.55 10.74
CA ARG A 106 0.60 2.57 11.72
C ARG A 106 1.43 3.61 11.02
N LEU A 107 0.89 4.82 10.95
CA LEU A 107 1.50 5.94 10.28
C LEU A 107 2.62 6.52 11.17
N PRO A 108 3.67 7.10 10.57
CA PRO A 108 4.85 7.57 11.32
C PRO A 108 4.52 8.67 12.34
N TYR A 109 3.38 9.35 12.18
CA TYR A 109 2.87 10.38 13.08
C TYR A 109 1.92 9.84 14.17
N GLY A 110 1.86 8.51 14.37
CA GLY A 110 1.22 7.89 15.53
C GLY A 110 -0.26 7.55 15.38
N THR A 111 -0.86 7.78 14.21
CA THR A 111 -2.23 7.33 13.89
C THR A 111 -2.20 5.92 13.31
N THR A 112 -3.33 5.22 13.42
CA THR A 112 -3.52 3.89 12.85
C THR A 112 -4.68 3.94 11.87
N THR A 113 -4.52 3.33 10.70
CA THR A 113 -5.58 3.13 9.71
C THR A 113 -5.67 1.65 9.35
N GLN A 114 -6.82 1.22 8.85
CA GLN A 114 -6.98 -0.12 8.31
C GLN A 114 -7.32 -0.04 6.82
N SER A 115 -6.78 -0.96 6.02
CA SER A 115 -7.15 -1.06 4.61
C SER A 115 -7.64 -2.45 4.27
N VAL A 116 -8.77 -2.55 3.58
CA VAL A 116 -9.24 -3.81 3.00
C VAL A 116 -8.71 -3.93 1.58
N ILE A 117 -8.10 -5.07 1.28
CA ILE A 117 -7.44 -5.38 0.01
C ILE A 117 -8.09 -6.64 -0.58
N ASP A 118 -8.47 -6.57 -1.84
CA ASP A 118 -8.97 -7.74 -2.58
C ASP A 118 -7.82 -8.69 -2.94
N LEU A 119 -8.09 -9.99 -2.80
CA LEU A 119 -7.19 -11.08 -3.11
C LEU A 119 -7.74 -11.89 -4.28
N PRO A 120 -7.35 -11.56 -5.53
CA PRO A 120 -7.83 -12.28 -6.70
C PRO A 120 -7.39 -13.75 -6.68
N THR A 121 -8.34 -14.63 -7.01
CA THR A 121 -8.11 -16.08 -7.08
C THR A 121 -7.01 -16.40 -8.08
N GLY A 122 -6.07 -17.29 -7.68
CA GLY A 122 -5.01 -17.78 -8.56
C GLY A 122 -3.78 -16.89 -8.68
N GLN A 123 -3.78 -15.66 -8.16
CA GLN A 123 -2.59 -14.81 -8.17
C GLN A 123 -1.72 -15.06 -6.94
N SER A 124 -0.42 -15.31 -7.13
CA SER A 124 0.54 -15.44 -6.02
C SER A 124 1.05 -14.11 -5.51
N THR A 125 0.98 -13.06 -6.34
CA THR A 125 1.39 -11.70 -6.00
C THR A 125 0.26 -10.73 -6.34
N VAL A 126 -0.10 -9.89 -5.37
CA VAL A 126 -1.07 -8.80 -5.51
C VAL A 126 -0.31 -7.50 -5.34
N ARG A 127 -0.61 -6.51 -6.18
CA ARG A 127 0.08 -5.21 -6.17
C ARG A 127 -0.87 -4.07 -5.76
N PRO A 128 -1.30 -4.03 -4.49
CA PRO A 128 -2.29 -3.05 -4.07
C PRO A 128 -1.68 -1.65 -3.94
N VAL A 129 -2.48 -0.65 -4.25
CA VAL A 129 -2.19 0.74 -3.86
C VAL A 129 -3.11 1.06 -2.71
N VAL A 130 -2.54 1.46 -1.59
CA VAL A 130 -3.25 1.67 -0.34
C VAL A 130 -3.28 3.15 -0.02
N LEU A 131 -4.49 3.68 0.12
CA LEU A 131 -4.71 5.04 0.58
C LEU A 131 -4.69 5.06 2.11
N ALA A 132 -3.76 5.80 2.71
CA ALA A 132 -3.78 6.05 4.14
C ALA A 132 -4.89 7.03 4.51
N ALA A 133 -5.81 6.59 5.37
CA ALA A 133 -6.73 7.46 6.06
C ALA A 133 -5.98 8.18 7.20
N ASN A 134 -6.02 9.52 7.23
CA ASN A 134 -5.42 10.29 8.31
C ASN A 134 -6.51 10.81 9.27
N GLY A 135 -6.23 10.78 10.56
CA GLY A 135 -7.18 11.11 11.62
C GLY A 135 -7.69 9.86 12.33
N ALA A 136 -8.03 10.03 13.62
CA ALA A 136 -8.66 9.08 14.55
C ALA A 136 -8.07 7.64 14.64
N LYS A 137 -8.70 6.83 15.49
CA LYS A 137 -8.37 5.43 15.76
C LYS A 137 -9.44 4.56 15.10
N PRO A 138 -9.10 3.43 14.46
CA PRO A 138 -10.10 2.61 13.83
C PRO A 138 -11.12 2.06 14.82
N ASP A 139 -12.40 2.30 14.54
CA ASP A 139 -13.50 1.67 15.25
C ASP A 139 -13.92 0.39 14.51
N PRO A 140 -13.71 -0.80 15.09
CA PRO A 140 -14.10 -2.03 14.44
C PRO A 140 -15.61 -2.20 14.26
N ALA A 141 -16.44 -1.46 15.02
CA ALA A 141 -17.90 -1.52 14.95
C ALA A 141 -18.48 -0.82 13.71
N ASN A 142 -17.73 0.11 13.11
CA ASN A 142 -18.14 0.85 11.92
C ASN A 142 -17.75 0.07 10.66
N ALA A 143 -18.68 -0.10 9.72
CA ALA A 143 -18.36 -0.72 8.44
C ALA A 143 -17.43 0.19 7.62
N ALA A 144 -16.58 -0.41 6.81
CA ALA A 144 -15.79 0.35 5.84
C ALA A 144 -16.69 0.79 4.67
N PRO A 145 -16.41 1.93 4.02
CA PRO A 145 -17.10 2.29 2.79
C PRO A 145 -16.87 1.20 1.73
N THR A 146 -17.84 1.00 0.85
CA THR A 146 -17.75 0.03 -0.26
C THR A 146 -17.71 0.76 -1.59
N ILE A 147 -16.85 0.32 -2.50
CA ILE A 147 -16.81 0.82 -3.88
C ILE A 147 -17.46 -0.24 -4.76
N ALA A 148 -18.66 0.03 -5.25
CA ALA A 148 -19.44 -0.90 -6.07
C ALA A 148 -18.91 -0.97 -7.52
N ALA A 149 -18.40 0.15 -8.03
CA ALA A 149 -17.83 0.23 -9.37
C ALA A 149 -16.86 1.43 -9.47
N GLY A 150 -15.88 1.29 -10.37
CA GLY A 150 -14.99 2.36 -10.81
C GLY A 150 -14.89 2.37 -12.34
N HIS A 151 -14.92 3.54 -12.96
CA HIS A 151 -14.91 3.72 -14.41
C HIS A 151 -13.93 4.80 -14.84
N VAL A 152 -13.32 4.55 -16.01
CA VAL A 152 -12.44 5.49 -16.72
C VAL A 152 -13.02 5.65 -18.12
N THR A 153 -13.28 6.89 -18.54
CA THR A 153 -13.90 7.18 -19.85
C THR A 153 -13.22 8.38 -20.52
N PRO A 154 -12.70 8.27 -21.74
CA PRO A 154 -12.57 7.02 -22.51
C PRO A 154 -11.49 6.09 -21.92
N GLN A 155 -11.66 4.78 -22.10
CA GLN A 155 -10.65 3.77 -21.68
C GLN A 155 -9.43 3.72 -22.61
N VAL A 156 -9.51 4.35 -23.77
CA VAL A 156 -8.44 4.46 -24.75
C VAL A 156 -8.25 5.92 -25.06
N VAL A 157 -7.04 6.43 -24.85
CA VAL A 157 -6.65 7.79 -25.20
C VAL A 157 -5.48 7.77 -26.17
N ASP A 158 -5.59 8.58 -27.22
CA ASP A 158 -4.46 8.91 -28.08
C ASP A 158 -3.81 10.18 -27.51
N VAL A 159 -2.47 10.21 -27.47
CA VAL A 159 -1.62 11.40 -27.24
C VAL A 159 -1.59 12.05 -25.84
N SER A 160 -0.60 12.93 -25.67
CA SER A 160 -0.38 13.78 -24.50
C SER A 160 -1.51 14.77 -24.26
N GLY A 161 -1.99 14.88 -23.02
CA GLY A 161 -2.98 15.89 -22.63
C GLY A 161 -4.43 15.48 -22.83
N ALA A 162 -4.70 14.22 -23.18
CA ALA A 162 -6.04 13.69 -23.26
C ALA A 162 -6.74 13.78 -21.89
N VAL A 163 -7.99 14.26 -21.88
CA VAL A 163 -8.79 14.36 -20.66
C VAL A 163 -9.61 13.08 -20.51
N VAL A 164 -9.47 12.41 -19.37
CA VAL A 164 -10.29 11.27 -18.99
C VAL A 164 -11.26 11.66 -17.88
N GLY A 165 -12.49 11.19 -17.98
CA GLY A 165 -13.45 11.14 -16.89
C GLY A 165 -13.18 9.93 -16.00
N LEU A 166 -13.17 10.18 -14.70
CA LEU A 166 -13.03 9.19 -13.64
C LEU A 166 -14.32 9.20 -12.84
N SER A 167 -14.89 8.03 -12.59
CA SER A 167 -16.07 7.92 -11.72
C SER A 167 -16.05 6.68 -10.86
N ALA A 168 -16.64 6.79 -9.67
CA ALA A 168 -16.81 5.68 -8.74
C ALA A 168 -18.21 5.74 -8.11
N THR A 169 -18.79 4.59 -7.84
CA THR A 169 -20.02 4.46 -7.05
C THR A 169 -19.65 3.93 -5.67
N VAL A 170 -19.82 4.75 -4.65
CA VAL A 170 -19.36 4.48 -3.28
C VAL A 170 -20.54 4.53 -2.31
N ALA A 171 -20.70 3.47 -1.52
CA ALA A 171 -21.72 3.40 -0.47
C ALA A 171 -21.07 3.33 0.92
N ASP A 172 -21.56 4.17 1.82
CA ASP A 172 -21.28 4.15 3.25
C ASP A 172 -22.63 4.31 3.97
N ALA A 173 -22.97 3.36 4.84
CA ALA A 173 -24.25 3.35 5.53
C ALA A 173 -24.20 4.19 6.82
N GLU A 174 -23.00 4.51 7.30
CA GLU A 174 -22.76 5.06 8.61
C GLU A 174 -22.31 6.53 8.57
N HIS A 175 -21.60 7.01 7.52
CA HIS A 175 -21.05 8.38 7.51
C HIS A 175 -20.98 9.06 6.12
N ASN A 176 -21.16 10.38 6.14
CA ASN A 176 -20.77 11.33 5.09
C ASN A 176 -20.17 12.54 5.82
N PRO A 177 -18.99 13.06 5.45
CA PRO A 177 -18.39 12.99 4.13
C PRO A 177 -17.31 11.91 3.93
N LEU A 178 -17.30 11.32 2.73
CA LEU A 178 -16.24 10.42 2.27
C LEU A 178 -15.16 11.17 1.48
N THR A 179 -13.91 10.78 1.66
CA THR A 179 -12.84 11.12 0.72
C THR A 179 -12.71 9.99 -0.30
N VAL A 180 -12.98 10.29 -1.57
CA VAL A 180 -12.84 9.34 -2.68
C VAL A 180 -11.76 9.83 -3.64
N VAL A 181 -10.77 8.98 -3.91
CA VAL A 181 -9.60 9.32 -4.72
C VAL A 181 -9.40 8.25 -5.79
N ALA A 182 -9.23 8.66 -7.05
CA ALA A 182 -8.68 7.80 -8.09
C ALA A 182 -7.15 7.97 -8.12
N LEU A 183 -6.41 6.87 -8.10
CA LEU A 183 -4.97 6.81 -8.15
C LEU A 183 -4.56 6.21 -9.48
N VAL A 184 -4.03 7.06 -10.36
CA VAL A 184 -3.51 6.66 -11.67
C VAL A 184 -2.05 6.27 -11.50
N VAL A 185 -1.74 5.00 -11.75
CA VAL A 185 -0.42 4.40 -11.48
C VAL A 185 0.27 3.98 -12.76
N ASP A 186 1.50 4.50 -12.92
CA ASP A 186 2.40 4.22 -14.02
C ASP A 186 3.79 3.87 -13.44
N GLY A 187 4.08 2.58 -13.32
CA GLY A 187 5.30 2.09 -12.66
C GLY A 187 5.45 2.63 -11.23
N ASP A 188 6.45 3.48 -11.02
CA ASP A 188 6.75 4.13 -9.74
C ASP A 188 5.96 5.41 -9.47
N ARG A 189 5.26 5.92 -10.49
CA ARG A 189 4.52 7.16 -10.40
C ARG A 189 3.07 6.92 -9.98
N VAL A 190 2.56 7.75 -9.08
CA VAL A 190 1.15 7.79 -8.67
C VAL A 190 0.62 9.21 -8.83
N THR A 191 -0.40 9.37 -9.67
CA THR A 191 -1.10 10.64 -9.88
C THR A 191 -2.50 10.55 -9.26
N PRO A 192 -2.79 11.31 -8.18
CA PRO A 192 -4.10 11.30 -7.54
C PRO A 192 -5.09 12.20 -8.27
N ALA A 193 -6.36 11.82 -8.25
CA ALA A 193 -7.49 12.65 -8.64
C ALA A 193 -8.56 12.55 -7.55
N LEU A 194 -8.76 13.63 -6.80
CA LEU A 194 -9.83 13.71 -5.82
C LEU A 194 -11.18 13.77 -6.56
N LEU A 195 -12.04 12.79 -6.29
CA LEU A 195 -13.37 12.73 -6.88
C LEU A 195 -14.36 13.51 -6.03
N HIS A 196 -15.26 14.22 -6.70
CA HIS A 196 -16.29 15.03 -6.05
C HIS A 196 -17.65 14.33 -6.14
N PRO A 197 -18.49 14.43 -5.11
CA PRO A 197 -19.84 13.88 -5.18
C PRO A 197 -20.64 14.58 -6.27
N SER A 198 -21.30 13.81 -7.15
CA SER A 198 -22.11 14.35 -8.25
C SER A 198 -23.60 14.17 -8.01
N ALA A 199 -24.04 12.97 -7.61
CA ALA A 199 -25.41 12.67 -7.17
C ALA A 199 -25.47 11.32 -6.44
N GLY A 200 -26.19 11.26 -5.31
CA GLY A 200 -26.32 10.03 -4.51
C GLY A 200 -24.94 9.46 -4.12
N ALA A 201 -24.71 8.18 -4.44
CA ALA A 201 -23.47 7.46 -4.20
C ALA A 201 -22.38 7.69 -5.26
N ALA A 202 -22.60 8.55 -6.26
CA ALA A 202 -21.67 8.74 -7.37
C ALA A 202 -20.65 9.85 -7.10
N TYR A 203 -19.39 9.54 -7.38
CA TYR A 203 -18.24 10.43 -7.29
C TYR A 203 -17.58 10.55 -8.66
N GLN A 204 -17.23 11.77 -9.08
CA GLN A 204 -16.72 12.05 -10.42
C GLN A 204 -15.64 13.12 -10.43
N GLN A 205 -14.72 13.03 -11.40
CA GLN A 205 -13.71 14.03 -11.68
C GLN A 205 -13.19 13.87 -13.12
N THR A 206 -12.66 14.93 -13.70
CA THR A 206 -11.86 14.85 -14.93
C THR A 206 -10.37 15.02 -14.62
N LEU A 207 -9.53 14.27 -15.32
CA LEU A 207 -8.08 14.31 -15.19
C LEU A 207 -7.44 14.46 -16.56
N ALA A 208 -6.55 15.44 -16.72
CA ALA A 208 -5.68 15.51 -17.88
C ALA A 208 -4.53 14.51 -17.70
N ILE A 209 -4.44 13.54 -18.61
CA ILE A 209 -3.35 12.56 -18.65
C ILE A 209 -2.10 13.25 -19.19
N GLU A 210 -1.02 13.15 -18.44
CA GLU A 210 0.25 13.75 -18.83
C GLU A 210 0.78 13.14 -20.14
N ALA A 211 1.58 13.94 -20.84
CA ALA A 211 2.32 13.48 -22.00
C ALA A 211 3.15 12.24 -21.66
N ASN A 212 3.03 11.20 -22.47
CA ASN A 212 3.82 9.97 -22.37
C ASN A 212 3.62 9.15 -21.08
N LEU A 213 2.54 9.38 -20.32
CA LEU A 213 2.16 8.47 -19.24
C LEU A 213 1.90 7.07 -19.83
N GLY A 214 2.55 6.04 -19.29
CA GLY A 214 2.48 4.69 -19.84
C GLY A 214 3.22 4.51 -21.17
N ALA A 215 4.12 5.43 -21.57
CA ALA A 215 4.95 5.27 -22.77
C ALA A 215 6.12 4.29 -22.56
N SER A 216 5.87 3.15 -21.92
CA SER A 216 6.79 2.02 -21.95
C SER A 216 6.64 1.32 -23.30
N GLU A 217 7.76 0.93 -23.91
CA GLU A 217 7.77 0.15 -25.16
C GLU A 217 7.06 -1.21 -24.99
N ASN A 218 6.96 -1.71 -23.75
CA ASN A 218 6.47 -3.05 -23.44
C ASN A 218 5.09 -3.08 -22.77
N ASP A 219 4.60 -1.97 -22.22
CA ASP A 219 3.27 -1.88 -21.61
C ASP A 219 2.71 -0.45 -21.72
N ARG A 220 1.65 -0.30 -22.50
CA ARG A 220 0.96 0.98 -22.73
C ARG A 220 -0.25 1.17 -21.82
N THR A 221 -0.38 0.30 -20.83
CA THR A 221 -1.53 0.26 -19.93
C THR A 221 -1.20 0.94 -18.63
N VAL A 222 -1.92 2.02 -18.34
CA VAL A 222 -1.91 2.68 -17.04
C VAL A 222 -3.00 2.04 -16.18
N LYS A 223 -2.70 1.78 -14.90
CA LYS A 223 -3.65 1.15 -13.97
C LYS A 223 -4.28 2.21 -13.08
N VAL A 224 -5.61 2.26 -13.05
CA VAL A 224 -6.35 3.19 -12.19
C VAL A 224 -6.97 2.43 -11.02
N TRP A 225 -6.64 2.85 -9.80
CA TRP A 225 -7.23 2.34 -8.57
C TRP A 225 -8.16 3.37 -7.98
N PHE A 226 -9.31 2.95 -7.46
CA PHE A 226 -10.26 3.82 -6.76
C PHE A 226 -10.18 3.52 -5.28
N CYS A 227 -10.02 4.55 -4.47
CA CYS A 227 -9.92 4.46 -3.03
C CYS A 227 -11.03 5.29 -2.39
N ALA A 228 -11.65 4.76 -1.33
CA ALA A 228 -12.61 5.49 -0.52
C ALA A 228 -12.22 5.39 0.94
N THR A 229 -12.32 6.49 1.67
CA THR A 229 -12.11 6.53 3.12
C THR A 229 -13.13 7.43 3.81
N ASP A 230 -13.55 7.00 4.98
CA ASP A 230 -14.46 7.67 5.91
C ASP A 230 -13.76 8.58 6.93
N ALA A 231 -12.43 8.77 6.83
CA ALA A 231 -11.69 9.66 7.74
C ALA A 231 -11.84 11.15 7.39
N PRO A 232 -11.77 12.06 8.39
CA PRO A 232 -11.49 11.83 9.81
C PRO A 232 -12.71 11.51 10.68
N GLU A 233 -13.91 11.45 10.10
CA GLU A 233 -15.18 11.38 10.84
C GLU A 233 -15.65 9.93 11.12
N GLY A 234 -14.96 8.92 10.58
CA GLY A 234 -15.30 7.51 10.70
C GLY A 234 -14.18 6.59 11.22
N SER A 235 -14.28 5.32 10.83
CA SER A 235 -13.45 4.20 11.29
C SER A 235 -12.02 4.19 10.75
N CYS A 236 -11.62 5.19 9.96
CA CYS A 236 -10.29 5.29 9.35
C CYS A 236 -9.98 4.05 8.50
N ARG A 237 -11.00 3.53 7.81
CA ARG A 237 -10.91 2.36 6.94
C ARG A 237 -10.86 2.82 5.50
N SER A 238 -9.84 2.40 4.79
CA SER A 238 -9.75 2.57 3.34
C SER A 238 -10.14 1.29 2.62
N VAL A 239 -10.93 1.43 1.55
CA VAL A 239 -11.16 0.35 0.60
C VAL A 239 -10.58 0.76 -0.74
N THR A 240 -9.92 -0.19 -1.40
CA THR A 240 -9.32 0.00 -2.71
C THR A 240 -9.98 -0.94 -3.71
N PHE A 241 -10.54 -0.40 -4.78
CA PHE A 241 -11.11 -1.10 -5.92
C PHE A 241 -10.23 -0.90 -7.15
N GLY A 242 -9.95 -1.96 -7.90
CA GLY A 242 -9.15 -1.89 -9.13
C GLY A 242 -8.29 -3.13 -9.38
N PRO A 243 -7.41 -3.10 -10.39
CA PRO A 243 -7.17 -1.96 -11.28
C PRO A 243 -8.16 -1.90 -12.46
N VAL A 244 -8.49 -0.68 -12.89
CA VAL A 244 -9.15 -0.40 -14.17
C VAL A 244 -8.11 0.02 -15.19
N ASP A 245 -8.15 -0.57 -16.38
CA ASP A 245 -7.16 -0.32 -17.42
C ASP A 245 -7.46 0.96 -18.22
N LEU A 246 -6.43 1.78 -18.39
CA LEU A 246 -6.40 2.93 -19.29
C LEU A 246 -5.29 2.71 -20.32
N LEU A 247 -5.66 2.53 -21.58
CA LEU A 247 -4.71 2.38 -22.67
C LEU A 247 -4.28 3.75 -23.20
N VAL A 248 -2.98 4.06 -23.09
CA VAL A 248 -2.40 5.29 -23.63
C VAL A 248 -1.62 4.98 -24.91
N LYS A 249 -2.17 5.40 -26.05
CA LYS A 249 -1.50 5.26 -27.34
C LYS A 249 -0.59 6.46 -27.56
N GLY A 250 0.71 6.26 -27.35
CA GLY A 250 1.72 7.27 -27.70
C GLY A 250 1.76 7.50 -29.21
N MET A 251 1.99 8.75 -29.62
CA MET A 251 2.61 8.99 -30.92
C MET A 251 4.05 8.49 -30.82
N LEU A 252 4.38 7.44 -31.57
CA LEU A 252 5.74 7.32 -32.08
C LEU A 252 5.95 8.60 -32.88
N THR A 253 6.64 9.61 -32.35
CA THR A 253 7.32 10.53 -33.26
C THR A 253 8.07 9.63 -34.23
N PRO A 254 7.79 9.65 -35.55
CA PRO A 254 8.56 8.89 -36.50
C PRO A 254 10.04 9.18 -36.23
N PRO A 255 10.95 8.19 -36.29
CA PRO A 255 12.37 8.49 -36.23
C PRO A 255 12.62 9.62 -37.23
N ASN A 256 13.18 10.73 -36.76
CA ASN A 256 13.49 11.90 -37.58
C ASN A 256 13.98 11.43 -38.94
N LEU A 257 13.13 11.48 -39.96
CA LEU A 257 13.59 11.28 -41.32
C LEU A 257 14.53 12.47 -41.55
N PRO A 258 15.80 12.25 -41.90
CA PRO A 258 16.72 13.34 -42.13
C PRO A 258 16.10 14.28 -43.15
N SER A 259 15.96 15.55 -42.76
CA SER A 259 15.50 16.63 -43.62
C SER A 259 16.53 16.84 -44.73
N GLY A 260 16.38 16.14 -45.86
CA GLY A 260 17.33 16.23 -46.96
C GLY A 260 17.25 15.13 -48.02
N LEU A 261 16.05 14.68 -48.39
CA LEU A 261 15.85 13.94 -49.64
C LEU A 261 14.85 14.69 -50.52
N ASP A 262 15.29 15.85 -51.01
CA ASP A 262 14.88 16.39 -52.30
C ASP A 262 15.97 16.07 -53.33
#